data_AF-A0A9X3X4F9-F1
#
_entry.id   AF-A0A9X3X4F9-F1
#
_cell.length_a   1.000
_cell.length_b   1.000
_cell.length_c   1.000
_cell.angle_alpha   90.00
_cell.angle_beta   90.00
_cell.angle_gamma   90.00
#
_symmetry.space_group_name_H-M   'P 1'
#
loop_
_entity.id
_entity.type
_entity.pdbx_description
1 polymer ?
#
loop_
_entity_poly.entity_id
_entity_poly.type
_entity_poly.pdbx_seq_one_letter_code
_entity_poly.pdbx_strand_id
1 'polypeptide(L)' 'MIELRFHEELYDGFAIDEAVKTYAPYATAELSRDGGAYVVKVTAKPEATSEGIDERVLSAELANYALGLTIEKARSGGAA' A
#
# COMPACT_ATOMS: atom_id res chain seq x y z
N MET A 1 0.70 -9.16 -11.40
CA MET A 1 1.27 -8.96 -10.04
C MET A 1 2.43 -7.98 -10.07
N ILE A 2 2.45 -7.01 -9.16
CA ILE A 2 3.55 -6.06 -8.93
C ILE A 2 3.98 -6.13 -7.45
N GLU A 3 5.29 -6.10 -7.19
CA GLU A 3 5.84 -6.01 -5.84
C GLU A 3 6.20 -4.55 -5.50
N LEU A 4 5.68 -4.08 -4.36
CA LEU A 4 6.03 -2.81 -3.74
C LEU A 4 6.87 -3.07 -2.49
N ARG A 5 7.92 -2.28 -2.31
CA ARG A 5 8.79 -2.35 -1.13
C ARG A 5 8.81 -0.98 -0.44
N PHE A 6 8.34 -0.94 0.79
CA PHE A 6 8.28 0.27 1.61
C PHE A 6 9.33 0.18 2.70
N HIS A 7 10.33 1.07 2.68
CA HIS A 7 11.40 1.08 3.68
C HIS A 7 10.82 1.34 5.08
N GLU A 8 11.16 0.50 6.06
CA GLU A 8 10.49 0.50 7.37
C GLU A 8 10.78 1.74 8.23
N GLU A 9 11.87 2.47 7.94
CA GLU A 9 12.16 3.76 8.57
C GLU A 9 11.44 4.95 7.92
N LEU A 10 10.96 4.79 6.68
CA LEU A 10 10.30 5.86 5.92
C LEU A 10 8.78 5.74 5.94
N TYR A 11 8.26 4.52 6.12
CA TYR A 11 6.84 4.22 6.10
C TYR A 11 6.37 3.66 7.43
N ASP A 12 5.18 4.08 7.83
CA ASP A 12 4.49 3.50 8.98
C ASP A 12 3.79 2.20 8.57
N GLY A 13 4.08 1.09 9.26
CA GLY A 13 3.48 -0.21 8.94
C GLY A 13 1.95 -0.23 9.03
N PHE A 14 1.35 0.53 9.95
CA PHE A 14 -0.12 0.62 10.04
C PHE A 14 -0.72 1.41 8.89
N ALA A 15 -0.02 2.41 8.35
CA ALA A 15 -0.42 3.10 7.13
C ALA A 15 -0.47 2.16 5.92
N ILE A 16 0.48 1.21 5.84
CA ILE A 16 0.50 0.20 4.78
C ILE A 16 -0.64 -0.81 4.95
N ASP A 17 -0.88 -1.30 6.17
CA ASP A 17 -2.01 -2.18 6.50
C ASP A 17 -3.36 -1.53 6.11
N GLU A 18 -3.51 -0.25 6.41
CA GLU A 18 -4.71 0.51 6.10
C GLU A 18 -4.87 0.71 4.60
N ALA A 19 -3.80 1.05 3.88
CA ALA A 19 -3.82 1.13 2.42
C ALA A 19 -4.25 -0.20 1.78
N VAL A 20 -3.68 -1.33 2.23
CA VAL A 20 -4.06 -2.66 1.73
C VAL A 20 -5.55 -2.95 1.95
N LYS A 21 -6.09 -2.59 3.12
CA LYS A 21 -7.53 -2.76 3.41
C LYS A 21 -8.41 -1.87 2.53
N THR A 22 -8.00 -0.63 2.30
CA THR A 22 -8.73 0.33 1.46
C THR A 22 -8.85 -0.16 0.01
N TYR A 23 -7.81 -0.78 -0.54
CA TYR A 23 -7.81 -1.28 -1.93
C TYR A 23 -8.24 -2.76 -2.07
N ALA A 24 -8.57 -3.45 -0.98
CA ALA A 24 -9.02 -4.84 -0.99
C ALA A 24 -10.22 -5.14 -1.92
N PRO A 25 -11.16 -4.21 -2.20
CA PRO A 25 -12.20 -4.45 -3.20
C PRO A 25 -11.65 -4.66 -4.63
N TYR A 26 -10.52 -4.05 -4.96
CA TYR A 26 -9.96 -4.00 -6.33
C TYR A 26 -8.77 -4.93 -6.54
N ALA A 27 -8.06 -5.28 -5.47
CA ALA A 27 -6.85 -6.10 -5.53
C ALA A 27 -6.84 -7.18 -4.43
N THR A 28 -6.10 -8.25 -4.70
CA THR A 28 -5.56 -9.12 -3.68
C THR A 28 -4.15 -8.63 -3.36
N ALA A 29 -3.85 -8.50 -2.07
CA ALA A 29 -2.53 -8.09 -1.60
C ALA A 29 -1.95 -9.13 -0.63
N GLU A 30 -0.70 -9.50 -0.85
CA GLU A 30 0.09 -10.29 0.11
C GLU A 30 1.07 -9.35 0.81
N LEU A 31 0.99 -9.30 2.14
CA LEU A 31 1.86 -8.47 2.96
C LEU A 31 2.88 -9.34 3.69
N SER A 32 4.14 -8.92 3.67
CA SER A 32 5.23 -9.54 4.42
C SER A 32 6.27 -8.50 4.85
N ARG A 33 7.25 -8.91 5.64
CA ARG A 33 8.43 -8.11 5.98
C ARG A 33 9.67 -8.83 5.48
N ASP A 34 10.54 -8.11 4.80
CA ASP A 34 11.77 -8.65 4.23
C ASP A 34 12.81 -7.54 4.07
N GLY A 35 14.04 -7.79 4.55
CA GLY A 35 15.19 -6.90 4.35
C GLY A 35 14.97 -5.45 4.78
N GLY A 36 14.34 -5.20 5.93
CA GLY A 36 14.07 -3.82 6.41
C GLY A 36 12.97 -3.09 5.65
N ALA A 37 12.12 -3.82 4.93
CA ALA A 37 10.98 -3.27 4.22
C ALA A 37 9.69 -4.04 4.53
N TYR A 38 8.58 -3.33 4.50
CA TYR A 38 7.27 -3.92 4.30
C TYR A 38 7.10 -4.19 2.81
N VAL A 39 6.80 -5.45 2.47
CA VAL A 39 6.66 -5.89 1.08
C VAL A 39 5.19 -6.19 0.82
N VAL A 40 4.62 -5.52 -0.19
CA VAL A 40 3.24 -5.72 -0.64
C VAL A 40 3.25 -6.22 -2.07
N LYS A 41 2.74 -7.43 -2.30
CA LYS A 41 2.53 -7.96 -3.64
C LYS A 41 1.08 -7.75 -4.04
N VAL A 42 0.84 -6.97 -5.09
CA VAL A 42 -0.49 -6.56 -5.55
C VAL A 42 -0.86 -7.33 -6.81
N THR A 43 -2.03 -7.94 -6.82
CA THR A 43 -2.65 -8.56 -8.00
C THR A 43 -4.05 -7.97 -8.19
N ALA A 44 -4.31 -7.41 -9.37
CA ALA A 44 -5.61 -6.83 -9.70
C ALA A 44 -6.66 -7.94 -9.78
N LYS A 45 -7.86 -7.65 -9.29
CA LYS A 45 -8.99 -8.56 -9.43
C LYS A 45 -9.60 -8.44 -10.84
N PRO A 46 -10.23 -9.51 -11.36
CA PRO A 46 -10.85 -9.49 -12.69
C PRO A 46 -11.81 -8.32 -12.88
N GLU A 47 -12.61 -7.97 -11.87
CA GLU A 47 -13.57 -6.88 -11.90
C GLU A 47 -12.86 -5.53 -12.15
N ALA A 48 -11.76 -5.25 -11.43
CA ALA A 48 -10.97 -4.03 -11.62
C ALA A 48 -10.35 -3.97 -13.03
N THR A 49 -9.79 -5.08 -13.51
CA THR A 49 -9.19 -5.12 -14.85
C THR A 49 -10.22 -4.94 -15.96
N SER A 50 -11.47 -5.38 -15.75
CA SER A 50 -12.56 -5.17 -16.71
C SER A 50 -12.98 -3.71 -16.86
N GLU A 51 -12.66 -2.88 -15.86
CA GLU A 51 -12.85 -1.43 -15.84
C GLU A 51 -11.58 -0.67 -16.30
N GLY A 52 -10.55 -1.38 -16.78
CA GLY A 52 -9.29 -0.79 -17.23
C GLY A 52 -8.33 -0.40 -16.10
N ILE A 53 -8.56 -0.88 -14.88
CA ILE A 53 -7.70 -0.65 -13.71
C ILE A 53 -6.77 -1.86 -13.56
N ASP A 54 -5.52 -1.71 -14.01
CA ASP A 54 -4.50 -2.76 -13.93
C ASP A 54 -3.66 -2.70 -12.63
N GLU A 55 -2.77 -3.67 -12.43
CA GLU A 55 -1.87 -3.68 -11.27
C GLU A 55 -1.00 -2.43 -11.17
N ARG A 56 -0.61 -1.82 -12.29
CA ARG A 56 0.26 -0.65 -12.28
C ARG A 56 -0.48 0.54 -11.66
N VAL A 57 -1.74 0.74 -12.05
CA VAL A 57 -2.60 1.77 -11.46
C VAL A 57 -2.82 1.47 -9.97
N LEU A 58 -3.23 0.25 -9.62
CA LEU A 58 -3.50 -0.11 -8.22
C LEU A 58 -2.27 0.02 -7.32
N SER A 59 -1.09 -0.38 -7.82
CA SER A 59 0.16 -0.24 -7.06
C SER A 59 0.55 1.22 -6.85
N ALA A 60 0.38 2.09 -7.85
CA ALA A 60 0.67 3.51 -7.71
C ALA A 60 -0.27 4.19 -6.71
N GLU A 61 -1.57 3.92 -6.82
CA GLU A 61 -2.60 4.47 -5.92
C GLU A 61 -2.42 3.98 -4.48
N LEU A 62 -2.18 2.69 -4.28
CA LEU A 62 -1.89 2.12 -2.95
C LEU A 62 -0.64 2.76 -2.33
N ALA A 63 0.44 2.91 -3.09
CA ALA A 63 1.67 3.52 -2.60
C ALA A 63 1.49 4.99 -2.22
N ASN A 64 0.74 5.76 -3.01
CA ASN A 64 0.40 7.15 -2.71
C ASN A 64 -0.45 7.26 -1.44
N TYR A 65 -1.45 6.38 -1.29
CA TYR A 65 -2.30 6.36 -0.10
C TYR A 65 -1.52 6.00 1.16
N ALA A 66 -0.67 4.97 1.10
CA ALA A 66 0.21 4.58 2.21
C ALA A 66 1.18 5.71 2.62
N LEU A 67 1.72 6.46 1.64
CA LEU A 67 2.56 7.63 1.91
C LEU A 67 1.77 8.75 2.59
N GLY A 68 0.57 9.06 2.11
CA GLY A 68 -0.31 10.07 2.71
C GLY A 68 -0.60 9.77 4.18
N LEU A 69 -1.03 8.54 4.48
CA LEU A 69 -1.29 8.08 5.85
C LEU A 69 -0.03 8.11 6.73
N THR A 70 1.13 7.75 6.19
CA THR A 70 2.41 7.84 6.91
C THR A 70 2.69 9.29 7.33
N ILE A 71 2.53 10.24 6.41
CA ILE A 71 2.76 11.67 6.69
C ILE A 71 1.75 12.21 7.71
N GLU A 72 0.47 11.85 7.58
CA GLU A 72 -0.58 12.26 8.52
C GLU A 72 -0.30 11.75 9.93
N LYS A 73 0.07 10.47 10.06
CA LYS A 73 0.45 9.87 11.34
C LYS A 73 1.68 10.56 11.93
N ALA A 74 2.73 10.80 11.14
CA ALA A 74 3.91 11.52 11.60
C ALA A 74 3.57 12.94 12.12
N ARG A 75 2.66 13.66 11.44
CA ARG A 75 2.18 14.98 11.90
C ARG A 75 1.38 14.89 13.20
N SER A 76 0.52 13.88 13.35
CA SER A 76 -0.25 13.68 14.58
C SER A 76 0.61 13.23 15.77
N GLY A 77 1.70 12.49 15.51
CA GLY A 77 2.64 12.02 16.52
C GLY A 77 3.65 13.06 16.98
N GLY A 78 3.91 14.10 16.17
CA GLY A 78 4.82 15.20 16.49
C GLY A 78 4.25 16.31 17.38
N ALA A 79 2.99 16.18 17.82
CA ALA A 79 2.32 17.14 18.71
C ALA A 79 2.42 16.78 20.21
N ALA A 80 3.33 15.86 20.57
CA ALA A 80 3.57 15.40 21.94
C ALA A 80 4.79 16.06 22.59
#